data_AF-A0AAU9QXS7-F1
#
_entry.id   AF-A0AAU9QXS7-F1
#
_cell.length_a   1.000
_cell.length_b   1.000
_cell.length_c   1.000
_cell.angle_alpha   90.00
_cell.angle_beta   90.00
_cell.angle_gamma   90.00
#
_symmetry.space_group_name_H-M   'P 1'
#
loop_
_entity.id
_entity.type
_entity.pdbx_description
1 polymer ?
#
loop_
_entity_poly.entity_id
_entity_poly.type
_entity_poly.pdbx_seq_one_letter_code
_entity_poly.pdbx_strand_id
1 'polypeptide(L)'
;MYFEDESDQEEVHFRAQKDMKTKVLNNRYRDIGNDEELKVGNNQENNILGDRKEVIDGHKTSTTKQTFMEQVEEDVHVTYNANESEKIANNRDLYIDENRQSLIGKDDSLDVGQDQNTVIKASRSIDVGADDTHSVGNHLSVEVNGNTSIRSDGETAVVSANEIKVQVGASSLVLKSSGNIHLNGTSITIDGASNVTATGGKVGINPGGAANGNNSVSTRRPKKPSLAMKAMPVMSPAAYAGLVEDGTLLQEICDCGSGRRCQLHS
;
A
#
# COMPACT_ATOMS: atom_id res chain seq x y z
N MET A 1 -38.50 -20.47 69.69
CA MET A 1 -39.07 -19.18 69.27
C MET A 1 -38.88 -18.23 70.43
N TYR A 2 -38.42 -17.02 70.15
CA TYR A 2 -38.29 -15.92 71.10
C TYR A 2 -39.05 -14.72 70.50
N PHE A 3 -39.74 -13.96 71.35
CA PHE A 3 -40.58 -12.82 70.97
C PHE A 3 -40.42 -11.74 72.04
N GLU A 4 -39.92 -10.57 71.66
CA GLU A 4 -39.76 -9.36 72.49
C GLU A 4 -40.67 -8.26 71.94
N ASP A 5 -41.37 -7.55 72.83
CA ASP A 5 -42.35 -6.51 72.49
C ASP A 5 -42.17 -5.18 73.26
N GLU A 6 -41.07 -5.05 74.02
CA GLU A 6 -40.64 -3.76 74.54
C GLU A 6 -40.39 -2.77 73.40
N SER A 7 -40.92 -1.56 73.55
CA SER A 7 -40.82 -0.51 72.54
C SER A 7 -39.38 -0.25 72.12
N ASP A 8 -39.14 -0.20 70.80
CA ASP A 8 -37.84 -0.02 70.16
C ASP A 8 -36.85 -1.18 70.36
N GLN A 9 -37.30 -2.32 70.88
CA GLN A 9 -36.51 -3.55 71.06
C GLN A 9 -37.23 -4.80 70.51
N GLU A 10 -38.25 -4.62 69.67
CA GLU A 10 -39.11 -5.71 69.21
C GLU A 10 -38.33 -6.71 68.35
N GLU A 11 -38.37 -7.99 68.73
CA GLU A 11 -37.67 -9.05 68.01
C GLU A 11 -38.52 -10.32 67.93
N VAL A 12 -38.52 -10.98 66.77
CA VAL A 12 -38.99 -12.36 66.64
C VAL A 12 -37.87 -13.24 66.12
N HIS A 13 -37.44 -14.21 66.93
CA HIS A 13 -36.34 -15.10 66.58
C HIS A 13 -36.77 -16.57 66.50
N PHE A 14 -36.52 -17.17 65.34
CA PHE A 14 -36.74 -18.59 65.05
C PHE A 14 -35.40 -19.30 64.84
N ARG A 15 -35.13 -20.33 65.65
CA ARG A 15 -33.93 -21.15 65.55
C ARG A 15 -34.29 -22.63 65.44
N ALA A 16 -33.77 -23.29 64.41
CA ALA A 16 -33.76 -24.74 64.28
C ALA A 16 -32.31 -25.25 64.35
N GLN A 17 -32.06 -26.37 65.03
CA GLN A 17 -30.70 -26.94 65.17
C GLN A 17 -30.29 -27.87 64.02
N LYS A 18 -31.26 -28.38 63.25
CA LYS A 18 -31.01 -29.34 62.17
C LYS A 18 -31.78 -28.97 60.92
N ASP A 19 -33.10 -29.12 60.96
CA ASP A 19 -33.97 -28.92 59.80
C ASP A 19 -35.07 -27.89 60.10
N MET A 20 -35.35 -27.00 59.14
CA MET A 20 -36.52 -26.13 59.11
C MET A 20 -37.15 -26.24 57.72
N LYS A 21 -38.43 -26.62 57.64
CA LYS A 21 -39.17 -26.73 56.38
C LYS A 21 -40.33 -25.75 56.40
N THR A 22 -40.45 -24.94 55.35
CA THR A 22 -41.55 -23.99 55.18
C THR A 22 -42.25 -24.31 53.86
N LYS A 23 -43.52 -24.71 53.91
CA LYS A 23 -44.34 -24.94 52.73
C LYS A 23 -45.47 -23.92 52.71
N VAL A 24 -45.57 -23.17 51.62
CA VAL A 24 -46.68 -22.25 51.35
C VAL A 24 -47.43 -22.78 50.14
N LEU A 25 -48.73 -23.06 50.28
CA LEU A 25 -49.52 -23.72 49.23
C LEU A 25 -50.06 -22.78 48.16
N ASN A 26 -50.12 -21.48 48.46
CA ASN A 26 -50.67 -20.46 47.58
C ASN A 26 -49.63 -19.37 47.35
N ASN A 27 -49.72 -18.25 48.09
CA ASN A 27 -48.85 -17.09 47.90
C ASN A 27 -48.00 -16.82 49.15
N ARG A 28 -46.74 -16.44 48.94
CA ARG A 28 -45.88 -15.85 49.97
C ARG A 28 -45.57 -14.42 49.55
N TYR A 29 -45.85 -13.46 50.43
CA TYR A 29 -45.44 -12.07 50.29
C TYR A 29 -44.35 -11.76 51.32
N ARG A 30 -43.42 -10.88 50.97
CA ARG A 30 -42.38 -10.41 51.88
C ARG A 30 -42.09 -8.95 51.56
N ASP A 31 -42.07 -8.14 52.59
CA ASP A 31 -41.71 -6.73 52.54
C ASP A 31 -40.71 -6.47 53.68
N ILE A 32 -39.67 -5.71 53.42
CA ILE A 32 -38.60 -5.40 54.36
C ILE A 32 -38.39 -3.89 54.33
N GLY A 33 -38.64 -3.22 55.46
CA GLY A 33 -38.61 -1.76 55.52
C GLY A 33 -37.21 -1.14 55.52
N ASN A 34 -36.16 -1.92 55.82
CA ASN A 34 -34.78 -1.43 55.88
C ASN A 34 -33.80 -2.39 55.18
N ASP A 35 -33.24 -3.38 55.88
CA ASP A 35 -32.17 -4.24 55.37
C ASP A 35 -32.53 -5.73 55.39
N GLU A 36 -32.06 -6.48 54.39
CA GLU A 36 -32.11 -7.94 54.37
C GLU A 36 -30.70 -8.53 54.20
N GLU A 37 -30.32 -9.47 55.09
CA GLU A 37 -29.12 -10.29 54.94
C GLU A 37 -29.48 -11.77 54.77
N LEU A 38 -28.87 -12.44 53.78
CA LEU A 38 -28.94 -13.89 53.60
C LEU A 38 -27.53 -14.47 53.59
N LYS A 39 -27.25 -15.37 54.54
CA LYS A 39 -26.02 -16.14 54.59
C LYS A 39 -26.31 -17.63 54.51
N VAL A 40 -25.83 -18.27 53.44
CA VAL A 40 -25.91 -19.72 53.24
C VAL A 40 -24.52 -20.32 53.46
N GLY A 41 -24.40 -21.25 54.41
CA GLY A 41 -23.09 -21.81 54.80
C GLY A 41 -22.54 -22.89 53.86
N ASN A 42 -23.36 -23.41 52.94
CA ASN A 42 -22.96 -24.42 51.97
C ASN A 42 -23.58 -24.09 50.59
N ASN A 43 -24.65 -24.77 50.18
CA ASN A 43 -25.24 -24.63 48.85
C ASN A 43 -26.60 -23.92 48.90
N GLN A 44 -26.89 -23.10 47.89
CA GLN A 44 -28.20 -22.53 47.63
C GLN A 44 -28.65 -22.94 46.22
N GLU A 45 -29.87 -23.47 46.12
CA GLU A 45 -30.54 -23.75 44.86
C GLU A 45 -31.80 -22.91 44.77
N ASN A 46 -32.08 -22.35 43.59
CA ASN A 46 -33.32 -21.61 43.33
C ASN A 46 -33.91 -22.12 42.02
N ASN A 47 -35.07 -22.78 42.10
CA ASN A 47 -35.78 -23.30 40.95
C ASN A 47 -37.06 -22.47 40.74
N ILE A 48 -37.03 -21.58 39.75
CA ILE A 48 -38.16 -20.73 39.35
C ILE A 48 -38.74 -21.34 38.07
N LEU A 49 -39.96 -21.87 38.15
CA LEU A 49 -40.62 -22.52 37.01
C LEU A 49 -41.28 -21.55 36.03
N GLY A 50 -41.51 -20.31 36.47
CA GLY A 50 -42.02 -19.22 35.64
C GLY A 50 -40.99 -18.09 35.57
N ASP A 51 -41.47 -16.86 35.60
CA ASP A 51 -40.61 -15.70 35.40
C ASP A 51 -39.93 -15.21 36.69
N ARG A 52 -38.70 -14.71 36.55
CA ARG A 52 -38.04 -13.89 37.57
C ARG A 52 -37.84 -12.48 37.03
N LYS A 53 -38.40 -11.50 37.73
CA LYS A 53 -38.12 -10.07 37.51
C LYS A 53 -37.32 -9.54 38.70
N GLU A 54 -36.23 -8.84 38.41
CA GLU A 54 -35.39 -8.19 39.40
C GLU A 54 -35.22 -6.72 39.00
N VAL A 55 -35.48 -5.81 39.92
CA VAL A 55 -35.26 -4.37 39.75
C VAL A 55 -34.35 -3.93 40.88
N ILE A 56 -33.23 -3.29 40.54
CA ILE A 56 -32.27 -2.74 41.48
C ILE A 56 -32.15 -1.26 41.16
N ASP A 57 -32.69 -0.40 42.02
CA ASP A 57 -32.60 1.06 41.84
C ASP A 57 -31.19 1.59 42.13
N GLY A 58 -30.48 0.92 43.05
CA GLY A 58 -29.10 1.21 43.39
C GLY A 58 -28.09 0.43 42.53
N HIS A 59 -27.03 -0.03 43.17
CA HIS A 59 -25.96 -0.77 42.50
C HIS A 59 -26.09 -2.29 42.72
N LYS A 60 -25.74 -3.08 41.71
CA LYS A 60 -25.60 -4.54 41.78
C LYS A 60 -24.15 -4.93 41.64
N THR A 61 -23.62 -5.64 42.63
CA THR A 61 -22.28 -6.24 42.61
C THR A 61 -22.42 -7.75 42.71
N SER A 62 -21.75 -8.48 41.82
CA SER A 62 -21.66 -9.95 41.86
C SER A 62 -20.21 -10.38 41.79
N THR A 63 -19.80 -11.26 42.69
CA THR A 63 -18.43 -11.78 42.75
C THR A 63 -18.48 -13.30 42.82
N THR A 64 -18.09 -13.95 41.72
CA THR A 64 -17.88 -15.40 41.66
C THR A 64 -16.40 -15.70 41.87
N LYS A 65 -16.06 -16.41 42.95
CA LYS A 65 -14.65 -16.72 43.29
C LYS A 65 -14.05 -17.87 42.49
N GLN A 66 -14.90 -18.65 41.84
CA GLN A 66 -14.53 -19.81 41.02
C GLN A 66 -15.11 -19.61 39.62
N THR A 67 -15.83 -20.61 39.10
CA THR A 67 -16.39 -20.59 37.76
C THR A 67 -17.81 -20.01 37.76
N PHE A 68 -18.09 -19.14 36.79
CA PHE A 68 -19.45 -18.73 36.42
C PHE A 68 -19.82 -19.42 35.10
N MET A 69 -20.99 -20.05 35.04
CA MET A 69 -21.54 -20.61 33.82
C MET A 69 -22.94 -20.03 33.64
N GLU A 70 -23.20 -19.53 32.43
CA GLU A 70 -24.50 -19.03 32.00
C GLU A 70 -24.85 -19.73 30.69
N GLN A 71 -26.05 -20.27 30.64
CA GLN A 71 -26.62 -20.89 29.46
C GLN A 71 -28.02 -20.32 29.27
N VAL A 72 -28.27 -19.79 28.09
CA VAL A 72 -29.57 -19.28 27.65
C VAL A 72 -29.94 -20.06 26.41
N GLU A 73 -31.12 -20.67 26.41
CA GLU A 73 -31.57 -21.54 25.30
C GLU A 73 -32.10 -20.73 24.11
N GLU A 74 -32.49 -19.49 24.36
CA GLU A 74 -33.08 -18.57 23.39
C GLU A 74 -32.28 -17.24 23.38
N ASP A 75 -32.95 -16.12 23.16
CA ASP A 75 -32.29 -14.82 22.96
C ASP A 75 -31.78 -14.15 24.25
N VAL A 76 -30.67 -13.42 24.10
CA VAL A 76 -30.14 -12.50 25.11
C VAL A 76 -30.15 -11.07 24.56
N HIS A 77 -30.82 -10.18 25.28
CA HIS A 77 -30.84 -8.75 24.97
C HIS A 77 -30.21 -7.96 26.12
N VAL A 78 -29.15 -7.22 25.82
CA VAL A 78 -28.44 -6.38 26.79
C VAL A 78 -28.36 -4.96 26.27
N THR A 79 -28.57 -3.98 27.14
CA THR A 79 -28.39 -2.56 26.82
C THR A 79 -27.64 -1.89 27.95
N TYR A 80 -26.48 -1.35 27.62
CA TYR A 80 -25.70 -0.48 28.50
C TYR A 80 -25.89 0.96 28.05
N ASN A 81 -26.53 1.79 28.87
CA ASN A 81 -26.83 3.19 28.52
C ASN A 81 -25.61 4.13 28.62
N ALA A 82 -24.49 3.64 29.15
CA ALA A 82 -23.27 4.41 29.33
C ALA A 82 -22.07 3.60 28.78
N ASN A 83 -21.21 3.09 29.66
CA ASN A 83 -19.97 2.42 29.27
C ASN A 83 -19.98 0.94 29.68
N GLU A 84 -19.36 0.11 28.84
CA GLU A 84 -18.98 -1.27 29.16
C GLU A 84 -17.45 -1.37 29.20
N SER A 85 -16.91 -2.13 30.15
CA SER A 85 -15.48 -2.41 30.24
C SER A 85 -15.28 -3.87 30.59
N GLU A 86 -14.58 -4.58 29.73
CA GLU A 86 -14.30 -6.01 29.88
C GLU A 86 -12.79 -6.23 30.00
N LYS A 87 -12.38 -7.05 30.97
CA LYS A 87 -10.98 -7.47 31.13
C LYS A 87 -10.91 -8.98 31.23
N ILE A 88 -10.33 -9.59 30.20
CA ILE A 88 -9.98 -11.01 30.20
C ILE A 88 -8.49 -11.12 30.50
N ALA A 89 -8.13 -11.79 31.60
CA ALA A 89 -6.72 -11.89 32.01
C ALA A 89 -5.92 -12.90 31.17
N ASN A 90 -6.59 -13.91 30.63
CA ASN A 90 -6.00 -14.96 29.82
C ASN A 90 -6.59 -14.91 28.41
N ASN A 91 -7.40 -15.90 28.03
CA ASN A 91 -7.90 -16.08 26.67
C ASN A 91 -9.40 -15.78 26.56
N ARG A 92 -9.82 -15.26 25.41
CA ARG A 92 -11.21 -15.14 24.98
C ARG A 92 -11.40 -15.91 23.68
N ASP A 93 -12.28 -16.90 23.69
CA ASP A 93 -12.75 -17.59 22.49
C ASP A 93 -14.18 -17.10 22.17
N LEU A 94 -14.42 -16.77 20.90
CA LEU A 94 -15.72 -16.29 20.42
C LEU A 94 -16.13 -17.10 19.19
N TYR A 95 -17.27 -17.80 19.31
CA TYR A 95 -17.88 -18.55 18.23
C TYR A 95 -19.22 -17.90 17.90
N ILE A 96 -19.40 -17.59 16.61
CA ILE A 96 -20.65 -17.05 16.06
C ILE A 96 -20.94 -17.90 14.84
N ASP A 97 -21.99 -18.73 14.92
CA ASP A 97 -22.29 -19.73 13.89
C ASP A 97 -22.87 -19.08 12.63
N GLU A 98 -23.62 -18.00 12.79
CA GLU A 98 -24.22 -17.26 11.70
C GLU A 98 -23.46 -15.96 11.42
N ASN A 99 -23.99 -14.81 11.86
CA ASN A 99 -23.52 -13.49 11.41
C ASN A 99 -23.15 -12.59 12.59
N ARG A 100 -22.12 -11.75 12.38
CA ARG A 100 -21.77 -10.63 13.28
C ARG A 100 -21.93 -9.32 12.53
N GLN A 101 -22.66 -8.38 13.11
CA GLN A 101 -22.72 -6.99 12.66
C GLN A 101 -22.16 -6.07 13.74
N SER A 102 -21.34 -5.10 13.35
CA SER A 102 -20.79 -4.08 14.25
C SER A 102 -21.03 -2.70 13.65
N LEU A 103 -21.52 -1.76 14.46
CA LEU A 103 -21.67 -0.36 14.09
C LEU A 103 -20.97 0.48 15.16
N ILE A 104 -19.91 1.17 14.75
CA ILE A 104 -19.15 2.07 15.63
C ILE A 104 -19.50 3.50 15.24
N GLY A 105 -20.06 4.26 16.19
CA GLY A 105 -20.51 5.63 15.92
C GLY A 105 -19.41 6.69 15.84
N LYS A 106 -18.20 6.35 16.31
CA LYS A 106 -17.00 7.19 16.30
C LYS A 106 -15.79 6.34 15.87
N ASP A 107 -14.81 6.18 16.76
CA ASP A 107 -13.53 5.54 16.45
C ASP A 107 -13.51 4.06 16.88
N ASP A 108 -12.84 3.23 16.09
CA ASP A 108 -12.51 1.83 16.42
C ASP A 108 -10.98 1.69 16.40
N SER A 109 -10.41 1.23 17.51
CA SER A 109 -8.96 1.10 17.68
C SER A 109 -8.60 -0.30 18.11
N LEU A 110 -7.69 -0.93 17.35
CA LEU A 110 -7.20 -2.27 17.60
C LEU A 110 -5.68 -2.24 17.77
N ASP A 111 -5.20 -2.59 18.95
CA ASP A 111 -3.78 -2.80 19.24
C ASP A 111 -3.54 -4.28 19.53
N VAL A 112 -2.59 -4.88 18.80
CA VAL A 112 -2.24 -6.30 18.88
C VAL A 112 -0.76 -6.40 19.20
N GLY A 113 -0.42 -6.91 20.39
CA GLY A 113 0.97 -6.97 20.86
C GLY A 113 1.85 -8.01 20.15
N GLN A 114 1.26 -8.93 19.37
CA GLN A 114 1.95 -9.95 18.59
C GLN A 114 1.30 -10.08 17.21
N ASP A 115 0.95 -11.28 16.77
CA ASP A 115 0.47 -11.55 15.42
C ASP A 115 -1.06 -11.39 15.29
N GLN A 116 -1.49 -10.81 14.18
CA GLN A 116 -2.89 -10.81 13.75
C GLN A 116 -3.04 -11.64 12.47
N ASN A 117 -3.80 -12.73 12.53
CA ASN A 117 -4.14 -13.55 11.36
C ASN A 117 -5.62 -13.36 10.99
N THR A 118 -5.91 -13.17 9.71
CA THR A 118 -7.29 -13.02 9.20
C THR A 118 -7.48 -13.91 7.98
N VAL A 119 -8.45 -14.83 8.06
CA VAL A 119 -8.81 -15.73 6.97
C VAL A 119 -10.24 -15.45 6.54
N ILE A 120 -10.40 -15.03 5.28
CA ILE A 120 -11.71 -14.75 4.67
C ILE A 120 -11.90 -15.73 3.53
N LYS A 121 -12.85 -16.67 3.67
CA LYS A 121 -13.04 -17.77 2.72
C LYS A 121 -13.73 -17.36 1.41
N ALA A 122 -14.51 -16.27 1.46
CA ALA A 122 -15.25 -15.77 0.31
C ALA A 122 -14.64 -14.45 -0.18
N SER A 123 -15.26 -13.31 0.12
CA SER A 123 -14.84 -12.01 -0.37
C SER A 123 -14.62 -11.01 0.77
N ARG A 124 -13.73 -10.04 0.52
CA ARG A 124 -13.49 -8.88 1.37
C ARG A 124 -13.70 -7.61 0.53
N SER A 125 -14.42 -6.64 1.08
CA SER A 125 -14.55 -5.30 0.52
C SER A 125 -14.18 -4.28 1.60
N ILE A 126 -13.49 -3.21 1.19
CA ILE A 126 -13.10 -2.10 2.06
C ILE A 126 -13.49 -0.84 1.30
N ASP A 127 -14.28 0.02 1.95
CA ASP A 127 -14.64 1.34 1.45
C ASP A 127 -14.15 2.37 2.47
N VAL A 128 -13.24 3.25 2.05
CA VAL A 128 -12.58 4.23 2.91
C VAL A 128 -12.91 5.62 2.38
N GLY A 129 -13.60 6.42 3.21
CA GLY A 129 -14.08 7.74 2.80
C GLY A 129 -13.01 8.84 2.73
N ALA A 130 -11.86 8.63 3.38
CA ALA A 130 -10.72 9.54 3.38
C ALA A 130 -9.43 8.76 3.07
N ASP A 131 -8.49 8.67 4.02
CA ASP A 131 -7.17 8.10 3.77
C ASP A 131 -7.05 6.65 4.28
N ASP A 132 -6.47 5.77 3.45
CA ASP A 132 -6.02 4.43 3.84
C ASP A 132 -4.48 4.38 3.84
N THR A 133 -3.85 4.22 5.01
CA THR A 133 -2.39 4.27 5.17
C THR A 133 -1.86 2.94 5.69
N HIS A 134 -0.89 2.38 4.96
CA HIS A 134 -0.19 1.15 5.34
C HIS A 134 1.28 1.45 5.62
N SER A 135 1.73 1.25 6.86
CA SER A 135 3.14 1.34 7.25
C SER A 135 3.63 -0.05 7.65
N VAL A 136 4.52 -0.62 6.83
CA VAL A 136 5.03 -1.99 7.01
C VAL A 136 6.53 -1.92 7.31
N GLY A 137 6.93 -2.36 8.50
CA GLY A 137 8.32 -2.23 8.96
C GLY A 137 9.34 -3.15 8.29
N ASN A 138 8.90 -4.27 7.70
CA ASN A 138 9.78 -5.23 7.03
C ASN A 138 9.34 -5.51 5.59
N HIS A 139 8.50 -6.52 5.36
CA HIS A 139 8.14 -6.97 4.02
C HIS A 139 6.63 -6.98 3.80
N LEU A 140 6.19 -6.38 2.69
CA LEU A 140 4.83 -6.51 2.16
C LEU A 140 4.87 -7.46 0.95
N SER A 141 4.12 -8.56 1.02
CA SER A 141 3.90 -9.48 -0.09
C SER A 141 2.43 -9.50 -0.47
N VAL A 142 2.13 -9.43 -1.77
CA VAL A 142 0.78 -9.49 -2.31
C VAL A 142 0.77 -10.51 -3.45
N GLU A 143 0.05 -11.61 -3.24
CA GLU A 143 -0.14 -12.66 -4.24
C GLU A 143 -1.60 -12.68 -4.70
N VAL A 144 -1.81 -12.66 -6.01
CA VAL A 144 -3.15 -12.63 -6.61
C VAL A 144 -3.19 -13.63 -7.75
N ASN A 145 -4.11 -14.60 -7.66
CA ASN A 145 -4.31 -15.62 -8.70
C ASN A 145 -5.09 -15.09 -9.91
N GLY A 146 -5.94 -14.09 -9.67
CA GLY A 146 -6.72 -13.40 -10.69
C GLY A 146 -6.01 -12.15 -11.19
N ASN A 147 -6.81 -11.12 -11.50
CA ASN A 147 -6.30 -9.85 -11.99
C ASN A 147 -6.05 -8.86 -10.85
N THR A 148 -5.03 -8.03 -11.02
CA THR A 148 -4.78 -6.83 -10.20
C THR A 148 -4.96 -5.59 -11.07
N SER A 149 -5.71 -4.60 -10.57
CA SER A 149 -5.90 -3.32 -11.23
C SER A 149 -5.69 -2.17 -10.24
N ILE A 150 -4.94 -1.15 -10.65
CA ILE A 150 -4.74 0.09 -9.89
C ILE A 150 -5.22 1.24 -10.77
N ARG A 151 -6.16 2.04 -10.25
CA ARG A 151 -6.63 3.27 -10.87
C ARG A 151 -6.45 4.41 -9.88
N SER A 152 -5.80 5.47 -10.31
CA SER A 152 -5.71 6.73 -9.58
C SER A 152 -6.16 7.85 -10.52
N ASP A 153 -7.02 8.73 -10.04
CA ASP A 153 -7.41 9.95 -10.76
C ASP A 153 -6.39 11.08 -10.52
N GLY A 154 -5.56 10.95 -9.47
CA GLY A 154 -4.49 11.87 -9.12
C GLY A 154 -3.10 11.34 -9.47
N GLU A 155 -2.08 11.96 -8.88
CA GLU A 155 -0.70 11.52 -9.01
C GLU A 155 -0.51 10.11 -8.45
N THR A 156 0.31 9.30 -9.13
CA THR A 156 0.76 7.99 -8.64
C THR A 156 2.28 7.97 -8.60
N ALA A 157 2.84 7.71 -7.43
CA ALA A 157 4.28 7.61 -7.23
C ALA A 157 4.69 6.19 -6.85
N VAL A 158 5.71 5.65 -7.52
CA VAL A 158 6.40 4.42 -7.13
C VAL A 158 7.86 4.75 -6.91
N VAL A 159 8.30 4.72 -5.65
CA VAL A 159 9.66 5.12 -5.25
C VAL A 159 10.35 3.92 -4.62
N SER A 160 11.56 3.60 -5.09
CA SER A 160 12.38 2.51 -4.56
C SER A 160 13.81 3.02 -4.35
N ALA A 161 14.45 2.59 -3.26
CA ALA A 161 15.82 2.97 -2.96
C ALA A 161 16.85 2.28 -3.88
N ASN A 162 16.51 1.11 -4.44
CA ASN A 162 17.47 0.31 -5.21
C ASN A 162 17.01 0.04 -6.64
N GLU A 163 15.90 -0.68 -6.81
CA GLU A 163 15.41 -1.11 -8.12
C GLU A 163 13.88 -1.14 -8.15
N ILE A 164 13.31 -0.79 -9.30
CA ILE A 164 11.93 -1.11 -9.67
C ILE A 164 12.00 -2.05 -10.88
N LYS A 165 11.42 -3.25 -10.74
CA LYS A 165 11.40 -4.28 -11.79
C LYS A 165 9.96 -4.68 -12.11
N VAL A 166 9.60 -4.56 -13.38
CA VAL A 166 8.36 -5.10 -13.95
C VAL A 166 8.75 -6.23 -14.89
N GLN A 167 8.27 -7.45 -14.62
CA GLN A 167 8.67 -8.67 -15.34
C GLN A 167 7.44 -9.43 -15.82
N VAL A 168 7.46 -9.85 -17.09
CA VAL A 168 6.47 -10.75 -17.67
C VAL A 168 7.20 -11.77 -18.55
N GLY A 169 7.23 -13.04 -18.13
CA GLY A 169 7.99 -14.07 -18.87
C GLY A 169 9.45 -13.64 -19.09
N ALA A 170 9.88 -13.52 -20.35
CA ALA A 170 11.23 -13.06 -20.73
C ALA A 170 11.36 -11.52 -20.89
N SER A 171 10.26 -10.77 -20.87
CA SER A 171 10.25 -9.31 -21.04
C SER A 171 10.38 -8.59 -19.70
N SER A 172 11.10 -7.47 -19.67
CA SER A 172 11.26 -6.67 -18.46
C SER A 172 11.49 -5.19 -18.68
N LEU A 173 11.04 -4.40 -17.72
CA LEU A 173 11.42 -3.01 -17.50
C LEU A 173 12.08 -2.91 -16.12
N VAL A 174 13.30 -2.39 -16.07
CA VAL A 174 14.08 -2.27 -14.83
C VAL A 174 14.65 -0.86 -14.71
N LEU A 175 14.30 -0.16 -13.62
CA LEU A 175 14.84 1.14 -13.25
C LEU A 175 15.78 0.93 -12.05
N LYS A 176 17.03 1.39 -12.17
CA LYS A 176 18.04 1.24 -11.13
C LYS A 176 18.39 2.57 -10.48
N SER A 177 18.79 2.52 -9.22
CA SER A 177 19.32 3.66 -8.45
C SER A 177 20.53 4.36 -9.09
N SER A 178 21.27 3.65 -9.96
CA SER A 178 22.35 4.25 -10.77
C SER A 178 21.89 5.16 -11.91
N GLY A 179 20.56 5.30 -12.11
CA GLY A 179 19.96 6.06 -13.21
C GLY A 179 19.85 5.27 -14.52
N ASN A 180 20.37 4.04 -14.57
CA ASN A 180 20.22 3.16 -15.72
C ASN A 180 18.78 2.63 -15.83
N ILE A 181 18.24 2.69 -17.04
CA ILE A 181 16.94 2.10 -17.39
C ILE A 181 17.20 0.99 -18.41
N HIS A 182 16.72 -0.22 -18.11
CA HIS A 182 16.78 -1.36 -19.02
C HIS A 182 15.37 -1.75 -19.49
N LEU A 183 15.18 -1.76 -20.82
CA LEU A 183 13.99 -2.30 -21.47
C LEU A 183 14.41 -3.52 -22.29
N ASN A 184 13.99 -4.71 -21.87
CA ASN A 184 14.42 -5.98 -22.46
C ASN A 184 13.21 -6.78 -22.99
N GLY A 185 13.42 -7.46 -24.11
CA GLY A 185 12.48 -8.40 -24.71
C GLY A 185 13.11 -9.09 -25.92
N THR A 186 12.52 -10.19 -26.39
CA THR A 186 12.96 -10.88 -27.62
C THR A 186 12.68 -10.06 -28.88
N SER A 187 11.61 -9.26 -28.83
CA SER A 187 11.26 -8.24 -29.80
C SER A 187 10.76 -7.02 -29.04
N ILE A 188 11.19 -5.83 -29.44
CA ILE A 188 10.71 -4.55 -28.90
C ILE A 188 10.24 -3.72 -30.07
N THR A 189 8.94 -3.44 -30.11
CA THR A 189 8.32 -2.55 -31.09
C THR A 189 8.06 -1.21 -30.41
N ILE A 190 8.42 -0.10 -31.07
CA ILE A 190 8.17 1.26 -30.60
C ILE A 190 7.42 1.99 -31.71
N ASP A 191 6.11 2.09 -31.57
CA ASP A 191 5.23 2.75 -32.54
C ASP A 191 4.89 4.17 -32.07
N GLY A 192 5.26 5.17 -32.87
CA GLY A 192 4.92 6.57 -32.63
C GLY A 192 3.98 7.09 -33.72
N ALA A 193 2.83 7.65 -33.34
CA ALA A 193 1.87 8.21 -34.30
C ALA A 193 2.36 9.48 -35.02
N SER A 194 3.33 10.20 -34.43
CA SER A 194 3.94 11.39 -35.04
C SER A 194 5.44 11.23 -35.23
N ASN A 195 6.23 11.25 -34.15
CA ASN A 195 7.68 11.08 -34.19
C ASN A 195 8.15 10.21 -33.02
N VAL A 196 9.17 9.39 -33.26
CA VAL A 196 9.97 8.75 -32.20
C VAL A 196 11.33 9.44 -32.18
N THR A 197 11.71 10.04 -31.04
CA THR A 197 12.96 10.80 -30.90
C THR A 197 13.85 10.18 -29.82
N ALA A 198 15.13 9.96 -30.13
CA ALA A 198 16.14 9.53 -29.18
C ALA A 198 17.30 10.54 -29.17
N THR A 199 17.51 11.21 -28.05
CA THR A 199 18.56 12.23 -27.86
C THR A 199 19.45 11.86 -26.69
N GLY A 200 20.76 12.00 -26.89
CA GLY A 200 21.77 11.82 -25.85
C GLY A 200 23.14 12.20 -26.41
N GLY A 201 24.14 12.40 -25.53
CA GLY A 201 25.50 12.74 -25.97
C GLY A 201 26.07 11.74 -26.99
N LYS A 202 25.71 10.45 -26.84
CA LYS A 202 25.92 9.38 -27.82
C LYS A 202 24.70 8.47 -27.85
N VAL A 203 24.11 8.29 -29.03
CA VAL A 203 23.03 7.31 -29.26
C VAL A 203 23.58 6.17 -30.10
N GLY A 204 23.70 4.98 -29.51
CA GLY A 204 24.16 3.78 -30.20
C GLY A 204 22.97 2.98 -30.75
N ILE A 205 22.87 2.88 -32.08
CA ILE A 205 21.93 1.98 -32.75
C ILE A 205 22.77 0.97 -33.52
N ASN A 206 22.73 -0.29 -33.10
CA ASN A 206 23.49 -1.37 -33.72
C ASN A 206 22.52 -2.43 -34.25
N PRO A 207 22.01 -2.30 -35.47
CA PRO A 207 21.22 -3.36 -36.08
C PRO A 207 22.12 -4.60 -36.25
N GLY A 208 21.68 -5.75 -35.76
CA GLY A 208 22.37 -7.01 -36.03
C GLY A 208 22.48 -7.24 -37.55
N GLY A 209 23.54 -7.91 -38.00
CA GLY A 209 23.83 -8.13 -39.44
C GLY A 209 22.78 -8.94 -40.23
N ALA A 210 21.65 -9.28 -39.62
CA ALA A 210 20.59 -10.10 -40.20
C ALA A 210 19.25 -9.35 -40.23
N ALA A 211 19.08 -8.43 -41.19
CA ALA A 211 17.80 -8.10 -41.81
C ALA A 211 18.02 -7.15 -43.01
N ASN A 212 17.82 -7.67 -44.21
CA ASN A 212 17.91 -6.95 -45.49
C ASN A 212 16.66 -6.06 -45.70
N GLY A 213 16.43 -5.10 -44.79
CA GLY A 213 15.22 -4.27 -44.77
C GLY A 213 15.33 -2.94 -43.99
N ASN A 214 16.52 -2.55 -43.54
CA ASN A 214 16.72 -1.24 -42.94
C ASN A 214 16.68 -0.15 -44.02
N ASN A 215 15.53 0.49 -44.19
CA ASN A 215 15.45 1.72 -44.98
C ASN A 215 16.36 2.77 -44.36
N SER A 216 17.25 3.31 -45.20
CA SER A 216 18.40 4.11 -44.81
C SER A 216 17.99 5.31 -43.96
N VAL A 217 18.66 5.50 -42.81
CA VAL A 217 18.64 6.79 -42.10
C VAL A 217 19.11 7.85 -43.08
N SER A 218 18.20 8.72 -43.52
CA SER A 218 18.53 9.88 -44.35
C SER A 218 19.22 10.91 -43.47
N THR A 219 20.50 10.70 -43.20
CA THR A 219 21.34 11.81 -42.73
C THR A 219 21.52 12.73 -43.94
N ARG A 220 20.87 13.91 -43.92
CA ARG A 220 21.27 14.97 -44.84
C ARG A 220 22.73 15.29 -44.53
N ARG A 221 23.63 14.74 -45.35
CA ARG A 221 25.06 15.04 -45.32
C ARG A 221 25.19 16.57 -45.33
N PRO A 222 25.83 17.21 -44.33
CA PRO A 222 26.06 18.65 -44.39
C PRO A 222 26.79 18.95 -45.70
N LYS A 223 26.22 19.85 -46.51
CA LYS A 223 26.88 20.32 -47.73
C LYS A 223 28.23 20.88 -47.30
N LYS A 224 29.33 20.21 -47.67
CA LYS A 224 30.66 20.81 -47.62
C LYS A 224 30.56 22.16 -48.37
N PRO A 225 31.20 23.24 -47.91
CA PRO A 225 31.36 24.43 -48.73
C PRO A 225 32.00 23.98 -50.05
N SER A 226 31.30 24.16 -51.16
CA SER A 226 31.88 23.88 -52.46
C SER A 226 32.95 24.94 -52.72
N LEU A 227 34.21 24.60 -52.47
CA LEU A 227 35.33 25.28 -53.12
C LEU A 227 35.31 24.83 -54.58
N ALA A 228 34.44 25.45 -55.37
CA ALA A 228 34.58 25.41 -56.82
C ALA A 228 35.86 26.20 -57.16
N MET A 229 36.98 25.50 -57.33
CA MET A 229 38.13 26.09 -58.02
C MET A 229 37.68 26.38 -59.44
N LYS A 230 37.40 27.66 -59.75
CA LYS A 230 37.35 28.11 -61.14
C LYS A 230 38.66 27.67 -61.81
N ALA A 231 38.57 27.07 -62.99
CA ALA A 231 39.74 26.77 -63.79
C ALA A 231 40.57 28.05 -63.93
N MET A 232 41.85 27.99 -63.56
CA MET A 232 42.77 29.10 -63.78
C MET A 232 42.80 29.38 -65.29
N PRO A 233 42.63 30.63 -65.73
CA PRO A 233 42.68 30.95 -67.16
C PRO A 233 44.04 30.53 -67.72
N VAL A 234 44.02 29.76 -68.81
CA VAL A 234 45.23 29.45 -69.57
C VAL A 234 45.67 30.73 -70.28
N MET A 235 46.79 31.30 -69.85
CA MET A 235 47.39 32.45 -70.51
C MET A 235 47.86 32.05 -71.91
N SER A 236 47.30 32.68 -72.94
CA SER A 236 47.82 32.51 -74.30
C SER A 236 49.11 33.34 -74.46
N PRO A 237 50.05 32.93 -75.34
CA PRO A 237 51.28 33.70 -75.59
C PRO A 237 51.03 35.15 -76.01
N ALA A 238 49.93 35.42 -76.71
CA ALA A 238 49.52 36.77 -77.09
C ALA A 238 49.02 37.61 -75.90
N ALA A 239 48.28 36.99 -74.97
CA ALA A 239 47.85 37.65 -73.74
C ALA A 239 49.02 37.93 -72.79
N TYR A 240 50.04 37.08 -72.80
CA TYR A 240 51.28 37.30 -72.04
C TYR A 240 52.08 38.48 -72.60
N ALA A 241 52.23 38.58 -73.92
CA ALA A 241 52.94 39.69 -74.56
C ALA A 241 52.29 41.06 -74.27
N GLY A 242 50.96 41.15 -74.30
CA GLY A 242 50.25 42.39 -73.98
C GLY A 242 50.43 42.85 -72.52
N LEU A 243 50.46 41.91 -71.56
CA LEU A 243 50.66 42.24 -70.14
C LEU A 243 52.09 42.74 -69.82
N VAL A 244 53.09 42.33 -70.62
CA VAL A 244 54.47 42.80 -70.52
C VAL A 244 54.62 44.21 -71.13
N GLU A 245 53.96 44.50 -72.25
CA GLU A 245 53.93 45.85 -72.84
C GLU A 245 53.20 46.87 -71.96
N ASP A 246 52.11 46.47 -71.30
CA ASP A 246 51.34 47.31 -70.38
C ASP A 246 52.00 47.45 -68.97
N GLY A 247 53.19 46.87 -68.76
CA GLY A 247 53.97 47.01 -67.52
C GLY A 247 53.37 46.33 -66.29
N THR A 248 52.37 45.46 -66.47
CA THR A 248 51.67 44.76 -65.38
C THR A 248 52.35 43.45 -64.96
N LEU A 249 53.34 42.99 -65.73
CA LEU A 249 54.14 41.79 -65.48
C LEU A 249 55.62 42.10 -65.75
N LEU A 250 56.48 41.85 -64.76
CA LEU A 250 57.93 41.93 -64.94
C LEU A 250 58.41 40.73 -65.75
N GLN A 251 59.05 40.99 -66.88
CA GLN A 251 59.70 39.96 -67.70
C GLN A 251 61.01 39.53 -67.01
N GLU A 252 61.11 38.27 -66.58
CA GLU A 252 62.39 37.70 -66.17
C GLU A 252 63.28 37.52 -67.40
N ILE A 253 64.40 38.23 -67.43
CA ILE A 253 65.45 38.06 -68.44
C ILE A 253 66.36 36.91 -67.96
N CYS A 254 65.98 35.63 -68.15
CA CYS A 254 66.96 34.53 -68.16
C CYS A 254 67.27 34.18 -69.62
N ASP A 255 68.45 34.61 -70.09
CA ASP A 255 68.97 34.36 -71.43
C ASP A 255 69.48 32.90 -71.52
N CYS A 256 68.59 31.99 -71.92
CA CYS A 256 68.87 30.57 -72.05
C CYS A 256 69.08 30.18 -73.53
N GLY A 257 69.96 30.89 -74.23
CA GLY A 257 70.52 30.47 -75.51
C GLY A 257 71.97 29.98 -75.36
N SER A 258 72.32 28.81 -75.89
CA SER A 258 73.67 28.22 -75.94
C SER A 258 74.31 27.71 -74.62
N GLY A 259 73.57 26.89 -73.87
CA GLY A 259 74.16 25.81 -73.05
C GLY A 259 75.13 26.19 -71.92
N ARG A 260 74.59 26.53 -70.74
CA ARG A 260 74.99 26.06 -69.38
C ARG A 260 74.16 26.76 -68.26
N ARG A 261 73.23 26.01 -67.64
CA ARG A 261 72.53 26.12 -66.31
C ARG A 261 72.22 27.52 -65.69
N CYS A 262 70.93 27.91 -65.65
CA CYS A 262 70.35 29.01 -64.82
C CYS A 262 70.32 28.54 -63.34
N GLN A 263 70.85 29.33 -62.39
CA GLN A 263 71.09 28.95 -60.97
C GLN A 263 69.87 29.03 -60.03
N LEU A 264 68.66 29.20 -60.54
CA LEU A 264 67.48 29.45 -59.70
C LEU A 264 66.73 28.20 -59.25
N HIS A 265 67.14 27.00 -59.69
CA HIS A 265 66.64 25.73 -59.16
C HIS A 265 67.80 25.00 -58.49
N SER A 266 67.97 25.21 -57.18
CA SER A 266 68.65 24.27 -56.28
C SER A 266 67.67 23.20 -55.81
#